data_AF-A0A2I0IN67-F1
#
_entry.id   AF-A0A2I0IN67-F1
#
_cell.length_a   1.000
_cell.length_b   1.000
_cell.length_c   1.000
_cell.angle_alpha   90.00
_cell.angle_beta   90.00
_cell.angle_gamma   90.00
#
_symmetry.space_group_name_H-M   'P 1'
#
loop_
_entity.id
_entity.type
_entity.pdbx_description
1 polymer ?
#
loop_
_entity_poly.entity_id
_entity_poly.type
_entity_poly.pdbx_seq_one_letter_code
_entity_poly.pdbx_strand_id
1 'polypeptide(L)'
;MNGAVEAANKNIKKIIEKMTVNYKDWHEMLPFALLAYRTSIRSSTGATPYSLVYGMEAVLPIEVEIPSMRVLAKSKLKEAEWAKQRYEQLNLIDERRLTALCHGQCY
;
A
#
# COMPACT_ATOMS: atom_id res chain seq x y z
N MET A 1 11.02 -5.57 21.98
CA MET A 1 10.07 -6.64 21.60
C MET A 1 9.59 -6.34 20.18
N ASN A 2 9.74 -7.25 19.22
CA ASN A 2 9.59 -6.99 17.77
C ASN A 2 8.19 -7.36 17.21
N GLY A 3 7.14 -7.29 18.03
CA GLY A 3 5.81 -7.81 17.69
C GLY A 3 5.21 -7.29 16.38
N ALA A 4 5.43 -6.00 16.04
CA ALA A 4 4.97 -5.43 14.76
C ALA A 4 5.67 -6.07 13.55
N VAL A 5 6.98 -6.30 13.65
CA VAL A 5 7.78 -6.95 12.60
C VAL A 5 7.37 -8.42 12.46
N GLU A 6 7.18 -9.11 13.57
CA GLU A 6 6.72 -10.51 13.58
C GLU A 6 5.34 -10.66 12.94
N ALA A 7 4.39 -9.76 13.27
CA ALA A 7 3.07 -9.74 12.66
C ALA A 7 3.13 -9.46 11.15
N ALA A 8 3.97 -8.50 10.71
CA ALA A 8 4.18 -8.21 9.30
C ALA A 8 4.75 -9.44 8.56
N ASN A 9 5.81 -10.06 9.10
CA ASN A 9 6.44 -11.24 8.52
C ASN A 9 5.48 -12.43 8.44
N LYS A 10 4.63 -12.64 9.45
CA LYS A 10 3.59 -13.68 9.42
C LYS A 10 2.59 -13.46 8.30
N ASN A 11 2.22 -12.21 8.02
CA ASN A 11 1.32 -11.89 6.92
C ASN A 11 1.97 -12.11 5.56
N ILE A 12 3.22 -11.65 5.38
CA ILE A 12 3.98 -11.85 4.14
C ILE A 12 4.13 -13.34 3.85
N LYS A 13 4.50 -14.14 4.86
CA LYS A 13 4.58 -15.60 4.73
C LYS A 13 3.27 -16.22 4.22
N LYS A 14 2.13 -15.84 4.80
CA LYS A 14 0.81 -16.33 4.34
C LYS A 14 0.48 -15.95 2.90
N ILE A 15 0.93 -14.78 2.44
CA ILE A 15 0.72 -14.37 1.04
C ILE A 15 1.59 -15.22 0.13
N ILE A 16 2.87 -15.42 0.47
CA ILE A 16 3.78 -16.28 -0.28
C ILE A 16 3.21 -17.69 -0.39
N GLU A 17 2.79 -18.30 0.73
CA GLU A 17 2.20 -19.65 0.75
C GLU A 17 1.00 -19.82 -0.21
N LYS A 18 0.25 -18.74 -0.48
CA LYS A 18 -0.88 -18.76 -1.42
C LYS A 18 -0.46 -18.57 -2.88
N MET A 19 0.68 -17.93 -3.12
CA MET A 19 1.17 -17.63 -4.46
C MET A 19 2.12 -18.70 -4.99
N THR A 20 2.82 -19.40 -4.11
CA THR A 20 3.72 -20.50 -4.46
C THR A 20 2.94 -21.70 -4.95
N VAL A 21 3.32 -22.25 -6.11
CA VAL A 21 2.76 -23.52 -6.61
C VAL A 21 3.58 -24.68 -6.05
N ASN A 22 4.91 -24.52 -6.00
CA ASN A 22 5.82 -25.47 -5.39
C ASN A 22 6.70 -24.74 -4.37
N TYR A 23 6.94 -25.31 -3.18
CA TYR A 23 7.73 -24.64 -2.12
C TYR A 23 9.12 -24.08 -2.56
N LYS A 24 9.68 -24.57 -3.67
CA LYS A 24 10.96 -24.09 -4.22
C LYS A 24 10.88 -22.72 -4.93
N ASP A 25 9.71 -22.29 -5.38
CA ASP A 25 9.49 -21.05 -6.14
C ASP A 25 9.23 -19.80 -5.27
N TRP A 26 9.28 -19.94 -3.94
CA TRP A 26 8.91 -18.87 -2.99
C TRP A 26 9.64 -17.54 -3.21
N HIS A 27 10.90 -17.62 -3.64
CA HIS A 27 11.76 -16.47 -3.86
C HIS A 27 11.36 -15.70 -5.13
N GLU A 28 10.81 -16.38 -6.14
CA GLU A 28 10.24 -15.75 -7.33
C GLU A 28 8.91 -15.05 -7.01
N MET A 29 8.14 -15.60 -6.05
CA MET A 29 6.86 -15.03 -5.60
C MET A 29 7.02 -13.88 -4.61
N LEU A 30 8.18 -13.75 -3.95
CA LEU A 30 8.43 -12.75 -2.91
C LEU A 30 8.15 -11.30 -3.35
N PRO A 31 8.60 -10.81 -4.53
CA PRO A 31 8.30 -9.45 -4.97
C PRO A 31 6.79 -9.19 -5.09
N PHE A 32 6.03 -10.16 -5.59
CA PHE A 32 4.58 -10.06 -5.73
C PHE A 32 3.87 -10.08 -4.38
N ALA A 33 4.31 -10.94 -3.46
CA ALA A 33 3.77 -10.98 -2.11
C ALA A 33 4.00 -9.66 -1.35
N LEU A 34 5.19 -9.06 -1.52
CA LEU A 34 5.51 -7.75 -0.96
C LEU A 34 4.65 -6.65 -1.58
N LEU A 35 4.43 -6.68 -2.89
CA LEU A 35 3.53 -5.73 -3.57
C LEU A 35 2.11 -5.84 -3.02
N ALA A 36 1.55 -7.05 -2.98
CA ALA A 36 0.21 -7.31 -2.44
C ALA A 36 0.08 -6.84 -0.99
N TYR A 37 1.09 -7.10 -0.15
CA TYR A 37 1.11 -6.63 1.23
C TYR A 37 1.08 -5.10 1.32
N ARG A 38 1.86 -4.41 0.48
CA ARG A 38 1.99 -2.95 0.50
C ARG A 38 0.75 -2.22 -0.02
N THR A 39 0.01 -2.81 -0.96
CA THR A 39 -1.13 -2.16 -1.63
C THR A 39 -2.49 -2.63 -1.13
N SER A 40 -2.55 -3.60 -0.21
CA SER A 40 -3.80 -4.08 0.39
C SER A 40 -4.07 -3.38 1.72
N ILE A 41 -5.33 -3.04 1.97
CA ILE A 41 -5.76 -2.43 3.24
C ILE A 41 -5.55 -3.42 4.37
N ARG A 42 -4.89 -2.98 5.46
CA ARG A 42 -4.72 -3.81 6.66
C ARG A 42 -5.91 -3.59 7.59
N SER A 43 -6.58 -4.66 8.00
CA SER A 43 -7.67 -4.59 8.98
C SER A 43 -7.24 -3.95 10.30
N SER A 44 -5.97 -4.09 10.68
CA SER A 44 -5.41 -3.50 11.89
C SER A 44 -5.17 -2.00 11.79
N THR A 45 -5.09 -1.40 10.60
CA THR A 45 -4.81 0.05 10.47
C THR A 45 -5.84 0.80 9.62
N GLY A 46 -6.73 0.09 8.94
CA GLY A 46 -7.68 0.67 7.98
C GLY A 46 -7.02 1.30 6.74
N ALA A 47 -5.69 1.17 6.58
CA ALA A 47 -4.93 1.81 5.51
C ALA A 47 -3.99 0.80 4.82
N THR A 48 -3.52 1.15 3.62
CA THR A 48 -2.46 0.39 2.95
C THR A 48 -1.09 0.81 3.50
N PRO A 49 -0.12 -0.11 3.67
CA PRO A 49 1.23 0.27 4.09
C PRO A 49 1.88 1.28 3.14
N TYR A 50 1.57 1.20 1.84
CA TYR A 50 2.06 2.16 0.84
C TYR A 50 1.56 3.58 1.12
N SER A 51 0.26 3.76 1.41
CA SER A 51 -0.28 5.11 1.65
C SER A 51 0.20 5.73 2.96
N LEU A 52 0.54 4.92 3.96
CA LEU A 52 1.18 5.42 5.20
C LEU A 52 2.62 5.91 4.99
N VAL A 53 3.34 5.35 4.01
CA VAL A 53 4.71 5.78 3.68
C VAL A 53 4.69 6.99 2.74
N TYR A 54 3.91 6.92 1.67
CA TYR A 54 3.97 7.89 0.57
C TYR A 54 2.83 8.93 0.58
N GLY A 55 1.86 8.83 1.50
CA GLY A 55 0.75 9.77 1.62
C GLY A 55 -0.32 9.64 0.53
N MET A 56 -0.28 8.61 -0.30
CA MET A 56 -1.30 8.31 -1.31
C MET A 56 -1.30 6.84 -1.66
N GLU A 57 -2.42 6.34 -2.18
CA GLU A 57 -2.51 4.97 -2.67
C GLU A 57 -1.64 4.74 -3.91
N ALA A 58 -1.01 3.56 -3.98
CA ALA A 58 -0.25 3.15 -5.16
C ALA A 58 -1.16 3.11 -6.39
N VAL A 59 -0.61 3.47 -7.56
CA VAL A 59 -1.25 3.22 -8.86
C VAL A 59 -0.81 1.84 -9.31
N LEU A 60 -1.75 0.90 -9.41
CA LEU A 60 -1.45 -0.47 -9.80
C LEU A 60 -1.17 -0.58 -11.31
N PRO A 61 -0.36 -1.55 -11.77
CA PRO A 61 -0.10 -1.74 -13.19
C PRO A 61 -1.38 -1.87 -14.03
N ILE A 62 -2.39 -2.59 -13.52
CA ILE A 62 -3.68 -2.77 -14.20
C ILE A 62 -4.43 -1.46 -14.41
N GLU A 63 -4.28 -0.48 -13.51
CA GLU A 63 -4.89 0.85 -13.67
C GLU A 63 -4.21 1.69 -14.76
N VAL A 64 -2.99 1.34 -15.14
CA VAL A 64 -2.26 1.99 -16.23
C VAL A 64 -2.54 1.27 -17.54
N GLU A 65 -2.50 -0.06 -17.54
CA GLU A 65 -2.82 -0.90 -18.70
C GLU A 65 -4.26 -0.71 -19.16
N ILE A 66 -5.20 -0.65 -18.20
CA ILE A 66 -6.59 -0.25 -18.41
C ILE A 66 -6.76 1.08 -17.68
N PRO A 67 -6.61 2.23 -18.37
CA PRO A 67 -6.57 3.55 -17.73
C PRO A 67 -7.74 3.77 -16.78
N SER A 68 -7.44 3.74 -15.48
CA SER A 68 -8.44 3.98 -14.44
C SER A 68 -8.88 5.45 -14.45
N MET A 69 -10.05 5.74 -13.88
CA MET A 69 -10.53 7.13 -13.74
C MET A 69 -9.49 8.03 -13.05
N ARG A 70 -8.74 7.49 -12.09
CA ARG A 70 -7.68 8.22 -11.38
C ARG A 70 -6.51 8.55 -12.30
N VAL A 71 -6.10 7.62 -13.16
CA VAL A 71 -5.02 7.83 -14.15
C VAL A 71 -5.47 8.84 -15.20
N LEU A 72 -6.68 8.70 -15.74
CA LEU A 72 -7.27 9.61 -16.73
C LEU A 72 -7.47 11.03 -16.20
N ALA A 73 -7.86 11.16 -14.92
CA ALA A 73 -7.98 12.47 -14.29
C ALA A 73 -6.61 13.15 -14.18
N LYS A 74 -5.58 12.42 -13.74
CA LYS A 74 -4.22 12.94 -13.58
C LYS A 74 -3.55 13.30 -14.90
N SER A 75 -3.79 12.55 -15.97
CA SER A 75 -3.20 12.84 -17.28
C SER A 75 -3.69 14.15 -17.90
N LYS A 76 -4.79 14.72 -17.40
CA LYS A 76 -5.37 15.98 -17.87
C LYS A 76 -4.97 17.19 -17.02
N LEU A 77 -4.32 16.98 -15.87
CA LEU A 77 -3.93 18.06 -14.96
C LEU A 77 -2.68 18.76 -15.48
N LYS A 78 -2.63 20.07 -15.28
CA LYS A 78 -1.38 20.82 -15.46
C LYS A 78 -0.41 20.46 -14.32
N GLU A 79 0.89 20.57 -14.59
CA GLU A 79 1.93 20.24 -13.61
C GLU A 79 1.77 21.01 -12.29
N ALA A 80 1.44 22.31 -12.35
CA ALA A 80 1.19 23.14 -11.17
C ALA A 80 0.00 22.65 -10.33
N GLU A 81 -1.07 22.19 -10.99
CA GLU A 81 -2.26 21.65 -10.32
C GLU A 81 -1.94 20.30 -9.68
N TRP A 82 -1.19 19.45 -10.39
CA TRP A 82 -0.73 18.17 -9.86
C TRP A 82 0.18 18.36 -8.63
N ALA A 83 1.12 19.30 -8.69
CA ALA A 83 2.02 19.62 -7.58
C ALA A 83 1.24 20.12 -6.37
N LYS A 84 0.24 21.00 -6.57
CA LYS A 84 -0.66 21.47 -5.51
C LYS A 84 -1.41 20.32 -4.85
N GLN A 85 -2.03 19.43 -5.64
CA GLN A 85 -2.73 18.25 -5.09
C GLN A 85 -1.78 17.34 -4.32
N ARG A 86 -0.54 17.15 -4.81
CA ARG A 86 0.46 16.33 -4.12
C ARG A 86 0.84 16.94 -2.77
N TYR A 87 1.01 18.26 -2.71
CA TYR A 87 1.29 18.97 -1.46
C TYR A 87 0.17 18.79 -0.45
N GLU A 88 -1.10 18.96 -0.86
CA GLU A 88 -2.26 18.76 0.01
C GLU A 88 -2.33 17.32 0.57
N GLN A 89 -2.03 16.30 -0.25
CA GLN A 89 -1.98 14.91 0.23
C GLN A 89 -0.88 14.69 1.26
N LEU A 90 0.29 15.31 1.09
CA LEU A 90 1.39 15.22 2.04
C LEU A 90 1.09 15.95 3.34
N ASN A 91 0.36 17.07 3.28
CA ASN A 91 -0.04 17.82 4.48
C ASN A 91 -0.94 17.00 5.42
N LEU A 92 -1.68 16.03 4.88
CA LEU A 92 -2.58 15.15 5.64
C LEU A 92 -1.92 13.81 6.06
N ILE A 93 -0.64 13.59 5.74
CA ILE A 93 -0.01 12.27 5.95
C ILE A 93 0.11 11.91 7.44
N ASP A 94 0.42 12.89 8.28
CA ASP A 94 0.64 12.65 9.70
C ASP A 94 -0.69 12.36 10.42
N GLU A 95 -1.78 13.01 10.03
CA GLU A 95 -3.13 12.70 10.52
C GLU A 95 -3.56 11.27 10.13
N ARG A 96 -3.26 10.84 8.91
CA ARG A 96 -3.53 9.46 8.46
C ARG A 96 -2.71 8.43 9.24
N ARG A 97 -1.43 8.73 9.51
CA ARG A 97 -0.57 7.87 10.33
C ARG A 97 -1.07 7.78 11.76
N LEU A 98 -1.48 8.89 12.36
CA LEU A 98 -2.06 8.92 13.70
C LEU A 98 -3.35 8.10 13.75
N THR A 99 -4.24 8.28 12.76
CA THR A 99 -5.48 7.51 12.65
C THR A 99 -5.20 6.00 12.54
N ALA A 100 -4.23 5.60 11.72
CA ALA A 100 -3.83 4.21 11.57
C ALA A 100 -3.25 3.61 12.87
N LEU A 101 -2.48 4.40 13.64
CA LEU A 101 -1.96 3.99 14.94
C LEU A 101 -3.09 3.78 15.95
N CYS A 102 -4.02 4.73 16.06
CA CYS A 102 -5.19 4.61 16.94
C CYS A 102 -6.04 3.40 16.58
N HIS A 103 -6.30 3.16 15.29
CA HIS A 103 -7.07 2.01 14.83
C HIS A 103 -6.41 0.68 15.23
N GLY A 104 -5.08 0.60 15.16
CA GLY A 104 -4.32 -0.59 15.57
C GLY A 104 -4.28 -0.85 17.07
N GLN A 105 -4.57 0.17 17.89
CA GLN A 105 -4.70 0.03 19.35
C GLN A 105 -6.10 -0.41 19.78
N CYS A 106 -7.10 -0.34 18.88
CA CYS A 106 -8.46 -0.80 19.14
C CYS A 106 -8.64 -2.32 18.98
N TYR A 107 -7.60 -3.05 18.57
CA TYR A 107 -7.55 -4.51 18.42
C TYR A 107 -6.60 -5.13 19.43
#